data_AF-A0A5E4KY23-F1
#
_entry.id   AF-A0A5E4KY23-F1
#
_cell.length_a   1.000
_cell.length_b   1.000
_cell.length_c   1.000
_cell.angle_alpha   90.00
_cell.angle_beta   90.00
_cell.angle_gamma   90.00
#
_symmetry.space_group_name_H-M   'P 1'
#
loop_
_entity.id
_entity.type
_entity.pdbx_description
1 polymer ?
#
loop_
_entity_poly.entity_id
_entity_poly.type
_entity_poly.pdbx_seq_one_letter_code
_entity_poly.pdbx_strand_id
1 'polypeptide(L)'
;MRKIETDGELRNISEKKMGYIFNDYSGKGSSGRKYNVLHKALCGFVPRLKSNINKLFFDDEKEAIEWLMSNRMSNWKFCERCMEKNTTPPNISIENSSIELEKIAKNIVLAEPMTFWVSGEPSSFSTAREKPWKQNLDQQIPDNDGNGSEDGICLNFHLESMKVNGMYFDIDNLCEPVFSALINKKGWLGGKRPNLKWFRATKMIDIKHGCSFKICNSLESVSPIKYKYAINSKIYSDNLPKNATDAEFSSWVKENYNVAKHLSSFYVKIEFGSSRINLGDIATGKVKSIIDCLYPIIGGNMGSPEDWKINILEVSKGVKTISENSTRITIAEL
;
A
#
# COMPACT_ATOMS: atom_id res chain seq x y z
N MET A 1 -12.29 8.54 -28.73
CA MET A 1 -13.53 8.08 -28.06
C MET A 1 -14.76 8.55 -28.82
N ARG A 2 -15.65 7.64 -29.19
CA ARG A 2 -16.94 7.98 -29.81
C ARG A 2 -18.05 7.05 -29.32
N LYS A 3 -19.29 7.53 -29.31
CA LYS A 3 -20.45 6.72 -28.97
C LYS A 3 -20.80 5.77 -30.13
N ILE A 4 -21.23 4.55 -29.81
CA ILE A 4 -21.79 3.61 -30.79
C ILE A 4 -23.32 3.73 -30.72
N GLU A 5 -23.94 4.17 -31.81
CA GLU A 5 -25.38 4.45 -31.85
C GLU A 5 -26.20 3.31 -32.44
N THR A 6 -25.61 2.52 -33.34
CA THR A 6 -26.34 1.47 -34.07
C THR A 6 -25.69 0.10 -33.99
N ASP A 7 -26.50 -0.95 -34.12
CA ASP A 7 -26.01 -2.33 -34.28
C ASP A 7 -25.14 -2.48 -35.55
N GLY A 8 -25.35 -1.63 -36.57
CA GLY A 8 -24.53 -1.60 -37.78
C GLY A 8 -23.10 -1.14 -37.51
N GLU A 9 -22.91 -0.09 -36.71
CA GLU A 9 -21.58 0.38 -36.29
C GLU A 9 -20.85 -0.66 -35.45
N LEU A 10 -21.57 -1.31 -34.52
CA LEU A 10 -21.01 -2.37 -33.70
C LEU A 10 -20.51 -3.56 -34.55
N ARG A 11 -21.29 -3.97 -35.56
CA ARG A 11 -20.87 -4.99 -36.53
C ARG A 11 -19.61 -4.57 -37.29
N ASN A 12 -19.59 -3.36 -37.83
CA ASN A 12 -18.42 -2.83 -38.55
C ASN A 12 -17.15 -2.80 -37.67
N ILE A 13 -17.27 -2.38 -36.40
CA ILE A 13 -16.14 -2.42 -35.45
C ILE A 13 -15.69 -3.88 -35.19
N SER A 14 -16.64 -4.79 -35.00
CA SER A 14 -16.36 -6.21 -34.79
C SER A 14 -15.65 -6.87 -35.99
N GLU A 15 -16.01 -6.47 -37.21
CA GLU A 15 -15.42 -6.96 -38.45
C GLU A 15 -13.99 -6.46 -38.62
N LYS A 16 -13.74 -5.19 -38.29
CA LYS A 16 -12.40 -4.59 -38.32
C LYS A 16 -11.47 -5.17 -37.26
N LYS A 17 -12.01 -5.72 -36.16
CA LYS A 17 -11.24 -6.32 -35.05
C LYS A 17 -10.22 -5.37 -34.39
N MET A 18 -10.40 -4.06 -34.55
CA MET A 18 -9.53 -3.02 -34.02
C MET A 18 -10.27 -2.13 -33.02
N GLY A 19 -9.56 -1.69 -31.98
CA GLY A 19 -10.08 -0.83 -30.92
C GLY A 19 -10.75 -1.57 -29.77
N TYR A 20 -11.43 -0.80 -28.92
CA TYR A 20 -12.02 -1.24 -27.66
C TYR A 20 -13.45 -0.73 -27.53
N ILE A 21 -14.32 -1.53 -26.90
CA ILE A 21 -15.75 -1.24 -26.72
C ILE A 21 -16.09 -1.36 -25.24
N PHE A 22 -16.52 -0.25 -24.63
CA PHE A 22 -17.03 -0.23 -23.27
C PHE A 22 -18.55 -0.28 -23.26
N ASN A 23 -19.12 -1.24 -22.53
CA ASN A 23 -20.54 -1.27 -22.22
C ASN A 23 -20.82 -0.42 -20.98
N ASP A 24 -21.60 0.65 -21.11
CA ASP A 24 -21.91 1.55 -20.00
C ASP A 24 -23.34 1.36 -19.50
N TYR A 25 -23.47 0.63 -18.40
CA TYR A 25 -24.72 0.38 -17.69
C TYR A 25 -24.95 1.33 -16.50
N SER A 26 -24.16 2.41 -16.37
CA SER A 26 -24.20 3.29 -15.19
C SER A 26 -25.56 3.96 -14.97
N GLY A 27 -26.43 4.03 -15.99
CA GLY A 27 -27.81 4.53 -15.90
C GLY A 27 -28.89 3.48 -15.60
N LYS A 28 -28.53 2.21 -15.31
CA LYS A 28 -29.48 1.10 -15.13
C LYS A 28 -29.60 0.62 -13.67
N GLY A 29 -29.23 1.46 -12.70
CA GLY A 29 -29.30 1.15 -11.27
C GLY A 29 -28.11 0.32 -10.75
N SER A 30 -28.18 -0.11 -9.49
CA SER A 30 -27.07 -0.78 -8.77
C SER A 30 -26.62 -2.08 -9.42
N SER A 31 -27.55 -2.83 -10.03
CA SER A 31 -27.27 -4.09 -10.73
C SER A 31 -26.56 -3.91 -12.08
N GLY A 32 -26.62 -2.71 -12.68
CA GLY A 32 -25.96 -2.39 -13.95
C GLY A 32 -24.44 -2.41 -13.85
N ARG A 33 -23.88 -2.05 -12.69
CA ARG A 33 -22.44 -1.91 -12.46
C ARG A 33 -21.62 -3.15 -12.84
N LYS A 34 -22.15 -4.35 -12.58
CA LYS A 34 -21.46 -5.62 -12.91
C LYS A 34 -21.29 -5.87 -14.41
N TYR A 35 -22.02 -5.13 -15.24
CA TYR A 35 -21.98 -5.21 -16.70
C TYR A 35 -21.19 -4.06 -17.35
N ASN A 36 -20.56 -3.19 -16.54
CA ASN A 36 -19.61 -2.20 -17.02
C ASN A 36 -18.29 -2.88 -17.44
N VAL A 37 -18.26 -3.39 -18.65
CA VAL A 37 -17.17 -4.23 -19.15
C VAL A 37 -16.52 -3.62 -20.39
N LEU A 38 -15.20 -3.49 -20.35
CA LEU A 38 -14.37 -3.12 -21.50
C LEU A 38 -13.96 -4.38 -22.28
N HIS A 39 -14.30 -4.43 -23.57
CA HIS A 39 -13.96 -5.51 -24.48
C HIS A 39 -12.98 -5.02 -25.55
N LYS A 40 -12.03 -5.88 -25.96
CA LYS A 40 -11.35 -5.70 -27.25
C LYS A 40 -12.35 -5.89 -28.39
N ALA A 41 -12.26 -5.15 -29.48
CA ALA A 41 -13.14 -5.31 -30.64
C ALA A 41 -13.10 -6.74 -31.22
N LEU A 42 -11.95 -7.43 -31.11
CA LEU A 42 -11.77 -8.83 -31.51
C LEU A 42 -12.40 -9.86 -30.54
N CYS A 43 -13.00 -9.42 -29.43
CA CYS A 43 -13.61 -10.31 -28.45
C CYS A 43 -14.81 -11.04 -29.07
N GLY A 44 -14.88 -12.36 -28.93
CA GLY A 44 -16.00 -13.17 -29.44
C GLY A 44 -17.37 -12.84 -28.82
N PHE A 45 -17.42 -12.00 -27.78
CA PHE A 45 -18.67 -11.45 -27.24
C PHE A 45 -19.17 -10.21 -27.97
N VAL A 46 -18.31 -9.45 -28.66
CA VAL A 46 -18.68 -8.20 -29.34
C VAL A 46 -19.82 -8.37 -30.35
N PRO A 47 -19.85 -9.42 -31.19
CA PRO A 47 -20.98 -9.66 -32.10
C PRO A 47 -22.33 -9.86 -31.41
N ARG A 48 -22.34 -10.17 -30.11
CA ARG A 48 -23.55 -10.41 -29.31
C ARG A 48 -24.03 -9.16 -28.56
N LEU A 49 -23.26 -8.08 -28.57
CA LEU A 49 -23.67 -6.83 -27.93
C LEU A 49 -24.79 -6.15 -28.74
N LYS A 50 -25.58 -5.30 -28.07
CA LYS A 50 -26.73 -4.59 -28.65
C LYS A 50 -26.60 -3.09 -28.43
N SER A 51 -26.91 -2.25 -29.41
CA SER A 51 -26.76 -0.78 -29.31
C SER A 51 -27.77 -0.11 -28.37
N ASN A 52 -28.76 -0.86 -27.86
CA ASN A 52 -29.73 -0.37 -26.87
C ASN A 52 -29.15 -0.09 -25.47
N ILE A 53 -27.87 -0.39 -25.25
CA ILE A 53 -27.09 0.01 -24.07
C ILE A 53 -26.01 0.99 -24.54
N ASN A 54 -25.82 2.07 -23.78
CA ASN A 54 -24.79 3.07 -24.05
C ASN A 54 -23.43 2.39 -24.25
N LYS A 55 -22.77 2.70 -25.36
CA LYS A 55 -21.50 2.10 -25.74
C LYS A 55 -20.55 3.16 -26.19
N LEU A 56 -19.32 3.03 -25.71
CA LEU A 56 -18.22 3.89 -26.11
C LEU A 56 -17.19 3.04 -26.84
N PHE A 57 -16.75 3.54 -27.98
CA PHE A 57 -15.64 3.00 -28.75
C PHE A 57 -14.40 3.86 -28.53
N PHE A 58 -13.26 3.19 -28.42
CA PHE A 58 -11.93 3.78 -28.27
C PHE A 58 -11.02 3.15 -29.33
N ASP A 59 -10.17 3.96 -29.94
CA ASP A 59 -9.28 3.48 -31.00
C ASP A 59 -8.14 2.61 -30.43
N ASP A 60 -7.71 2.91 -29.20
CA ASP A 60 -6.65 2.18 -28.49
C ASP A 60 -6.97 1.92 -27.00
N GLU A 61 -6.18 1.03 -26.39
CA GLU A 61 -6.39 0.57 -25.02
C GLU A 61 -6.16 1.68 -23.99
N LYS A 62 -5.13 2.49 -24.23
CA LYS A 62 -4.67 3.52 -23.31
C LYS A 62 -5.73 4.61 -23.22
N GLU A 63 -6.26 5.06 -24.36
CA GLU A 63 -7.37 6.01 -24.41
C GLU A 63 -8.58 5.49 -23.61
N ALA A 64 -8.92 4.21 -23.77
CA ALA A 64 -10.02 3.59 -23.04
C ALA A 64 -9.79 3.59 -21.52
N ILE A 65 -8.60 3.17 -21.06
CA ILE A 65 -8.27 3.11 -19.64
C ILE A 65 -8.25 4.51 -19.02
N GLU A 66 -7.57 5.48 -19.64
CA GLU A 66 -7.47 6.85 -19.12
C GLU A 66 -8.85 7.48 -18.97
N TRP A 67 -9.71 7.31 -19.98
CA TRP A 67 -11.08 7.80 -19.92
C TRP A 67 -11.89 7.11 -18.82
N LEU A 68 -11.80 5.77 -18.70
CA LEU A 68 -12.56 5.00 -17.71
C LEU A 68 -12.11 5.27 -16.28
N MET A 69 -10.80 5.45 -16.03
CA MET A 69 -10.29 5.83 -14.72
C MET A 69 -10.81 7.21 -14.31
N SER A 70 -10.81 8.17 -15.24
CA SER A 70 -11.26 9.54 -14.98
C SER A 70 -12.79 9.65 -14.81
N ASN A 71 -13.56 8.84 -15.53
CA ASN A 71 -15.03 9.01 -15.62
C ASN A 71 -15.85 7.91 -14.93
N ARG A 72 -15.25 6.76 -14.63
CA ARG A 72 -15.92 5.60 -14.02
C ARG A 72 -15.19 5.07 -12.79
N MET A 73 -13.99 5.55 -12.46
CA MET A 73 -13.19 5.14 -11.30
C MET A 73 -13.10 3.60 -11.20
N SER A 74 -13.49 3.01 -10.07
CA SER A 74 -13.50 1.56 -9.84
C SER A 74 -14.76 0.84 -10.33
N ASN A 75 -15.66 1.52 -11.06
CA ASN A 75 -16.96 1.00 -11.47
C ASN A 75 -16.96 0.40 -12.90
N TRP A 76 -15.90 -0.32 -13.25
CA TRP A 76 -15.78 -1.06 -14.51
C TRP A 76 -14.75 -2.19 -14.36
N LYS A 77 -14.74 -3.11 -15.33
CA LYS A 77 -13.72 -4.16 -15.41
C LYS A 77 -13.39 -4.52 -16.85
N PHE A 78 -12.22 -5.14 -17.06
CA PHE A 78 -11.93 -5.80 -18.33
C PHE A 78 -12.77 -7.06 -18.50
N CYS A 79 -13.08 -7.39 -19.75
CA CYS A 79 -13.61 -8.70 -20.09
C CYS A 79 -12.55 -9.77 -19.81
N GLU A 80 -12.88 -10.75 -18.97
CA GLU A 80 -11.99 -11.85 -18.55
C GLU A 80 -11.36 -12.57 -19.76
N ARG A 81 -12.17 -12.87 -20.79
CA ARG A 81 -11.67 -13.48 -22.04
C ARG A 81 -10.74 -12.59 -22.87
N CYS A 82 -10.80 -11.26 -22.69
CA CYS A 82 -9.90 -10.34 -23.37
C CYS A 82 -8.54 -10.27 -22.68
N MET A 83 -8.47 -10.53 -21.37
CA MET A 83 -7.23 -10.54 -20.60
C MET A 83 -6.43 -11.82 -20.80
N GLU A 84 -7.09 -12.97 -20.89
CA GLU A 84 -6.42 -14.29 -21.02
C GLU A 84 -5.66 -14.48 -22.35
N LYS A 85 -5.99 -13.73 -23.40
CA LYS A 85 -5.39 -13.89 -24.74
C LYS A 85 -4.12 -13.07 -24.99
N ASN A 86 -3.48 -12.51 -23.96
CA ASN A 86 -2.21 -11.80 -24.11
C ASN A 86 -0.97 -12.73 -24.21
N THR A 87 -1.15 -14.05 -24.29
CA THR A 87 -0.06 -14.96 -24.69
C THR A 87 0.13 -14.92 -26.22
N THR A 88 1.00 -13.99 -26.63
CA THR A 88 1.81 -13.96 -27.86
C THR A 88 1.10 -13.84 -29.21
N PRO A 89 1.08 -12.64 -29.83
CA PRO A 89 1.00 -12.49 -31.28
C PRO A 89 2.37 -12.77 -31.94
N PRO A 90 2.42 -13.14 -33.23
CA PRO A 90 3.66 -13.44 -33.93
C PRO A 90 4.50 -12.17 -34.12
N ASN A 91 5.78 -12.28 -33.74
CA ASN A 91 6.94 -11.43 -34.06
C ASN A 91 6.63 -10.17 -34.89
N ILE A 92 6.34 -9.07 -34.18
CA ILE A 92 6.63 -7.72 -34.68
C ILE A 92 7.73 -7.20 -33.76
N SER A 93 8.82 -6.71 -34.33
CA SER A 93 9.97 -6.16 -33.63
C SER A 93 9.55 -4.95 -32.79
N ILE A 94 9.40 -5.17 -31.48
CA ILE A 94 9.11 -4.13 -30.49
C ILE A 94 10.45 -3.64 -29.95
N GLU A 95 11.02 -2.62 -30.61
CA GLU A 95 12.02 -1.74 -29.99
C GLU A 95 11.43 -0.40 -29.53
N ASN A 96 10.19 -0.07 -29.93
CA ASN A 96 9.59 1.25 -29.66
C ASN A 96 8.50 1.30 -28.57
N SER A 97 7.99 0.17 -28.05
CA SER A 97 6.86 0.22 -27.08
C SER A 97 7.26 0.42 -25.62
N SER A 98 8.50 0.11 -25.22
CA SER A 98 8.91 0.32 -23.81
C SER A 98 9.10 1.81 -23.49
N ILE A 99 9.51 2.61 -24.48
CA ILE A 99 9.72 4.05 -24.35
C ILE A 99 8.38 4.80 -24.18
N GLU A 100 7.31 4.34 -24.82
CA GLU A 100 5.98 4.95 -24.64
C GLU A 100 5.32 4.59 -23.32
N LEU A 101 5.46 3.35 -22.83
CA LEU A 101 4.94 2.97 -21.51
C LEU A 101 5.66 3.70 -20.37
N GLU A 102 6.97 3.93 -20.48
CA GLU A 102 7.69 4.81 -19.55
C GLU A 102 7.23 6.27 -19.62
N LYS A 103 6.88 6.78 -20.81
CA LYS A 103 6.33 8.15 -20.97
C LYS A 103 4.92 8.29 -20.41
N ILE A 104 4.09 7.25 -20.49
CA ILE A 104 2.72 7.23 -19.95
C ILE A 104 2.74 7.13 -18.43
N ALA A 105 3.60 6.27 -17.88
CA ALA A 105 3.83 6.21 -16.44
C ALA A 105 4.39 7.53 -15.88
N LYS A 106 5.16 8.29 -16.68
CA LYS A 106 5.66 9.64 -16.33
C LYS A 106 4.60 10.74 -16.40
N ASN A 107 3.48 10.54 -17.10
CA ASN A 107 2.44 11.56 -17.31
C ASN A 107 1.22 11.44 -16.39
N ILE A 108 1.12 10.37 -15.58
CA ILE A 108 0.31 10.44 -14.36
C ILE A 108 1.11 11.35 -13.43
N VAL A 109 0.77 12.64 -13.42
CA VAL A 109 1.23 13.56 -12.38
C VAL A 109 0.60 13.06 -11.09
N LEU A 110 1.26 12.10 -10.45
CA LEU A 110 0.99 11.75 -9.07
C LEU A 110 1.16 13.06 -8.31
N ALA A 111 0.06 13.58 -7.76
CA ALA A 111 0.09 14.77 -6.94
C ALA A 111 1.27 14.64 -5.97
N GLU A 112 2.12 15.65 -5.91
CA GLU A 112 3.31 15.56 -5.09
C GLU A 112 2.87 15.28 -3.65
N PRO A 113 3.46 14.26 -3.01
CA PRO A 113 3.07 13.85 -1.68
C PRO A 113 3.35 14.99 -0.70
N MET A 114 2.35 15.35 0.10
CA MET A 114 2.50 16.40 1.10
C MET A 114 3.62 16.01 2.06
N THR A 115 4.60 16.90 2.22
CA THR A 115 5.77 16.69 3.07
C THR A 115 5.88 17.83 4.07
N PHE A 116 6.07 17.50 5.35
CA PHE A 116 6.32 18.51 6.39
C PHE A 116 7.21 17.96 7.51
N TRP A 117 7.78 18.88 8.29
CA TRP A 117 8.69 18.57 9.39
C TRP A 117 8.07 18.98 10.72
N VAL A 118 8.13 18.09 11.72
CA VAL A 118 7.81 18.42 13.11
C VAL A 118 9.08 18.39 13.93
N SER A 119 9.44 19.54 14.49
CA SER A 119 10.59 19.71 15.37
C SER A 119 10.31 19.28 16.81
N GLY A 120 11.36 18.82 17.50
CA GLY A 120 11.31 18.39 18.90
C GLY A 120 11.91 17.00 19.08
N GLU A 121 11.94 16.50 20.32
CA GLU A 121 12.37 15.12 20.59
C GLU A 121 11.21 14.15 20.35
N PRO A 122 11.30 13.24 19.34
CA PRO A 122 10.36 12.14 19.24
C PRO A 122 10.39 11.30 20.52
N SER A 123 9.22 10.94 21.00
CA SER A 123 9.08 10.21 22.25
C SER A 123 8.05 9.09 22.12
N SER A 124 8.31 7.99 22.83
CA SER A 124 7.39 6.86 22.91
C SER A 124 6.16 7.19 23.76
N PHE A 125 5.09 6.44 23.51
CA PHE A 125 3.89 6.43 24.34
C PHE A 125 4.20 6.08 25.80
N SER A 126 3.42 6.65 26.73
CA SER A 126 3.50 6.43 28.18
C SER A 126 4.81 6.89 28.84
N THR A 127 5.48 7.91 28.29
CA THR A 127 6.64 8.54 28.94
C THR A 127 6.36 9.98 29.32
N ALA A 128 7.11 10.53 30.29
CA ALA A 128 7.01 11.95 30.66
C ALA A 128 7.28 12.90 29.48
N ARG A 129 8.02 12.44 28.46
CA ARG A 129 8.36 13.18 27.25
C ARG A 129 7.32 13.07 26.13
N GLU A 130 6.34 12.19 26.28
CA GLU A 130 5.24 12.07 25.33
C GLU A 130 4.41 13.36 25.24
N LYS A 131 4.15 14.01 26.39
CA LYS A 131 3.36 15.23 26.46
C LYS A 131 3.93 16.38 25.63
N PRO A 132 5.19 16.82 25.82
CA PRO A 132 5.77 17.87 24.98
C PRO A 132 5.86 17.44 23.51
N TRP A 133 6.13 16.16 23.22
CA TRP A 133 6.14 15.67 21.85
C TRP A 133 4.77 15.79 21.16
N LYS A 134 3.68 15.36 21.83
CA LYS A 134 2.31 15.54 21.34
C LYS A 134 1.92 17.00 21.16
N GLN A 135 2.37 17.89 22.03
CA GLN A 135 2.13 19.33 21.87
C GLN A 135 2.80 19.86 20.59
N ASN A 136 4.03 19.44 20.31
CA ASN A 136 4.72 19.81 19.08
C ASN A 136 4.01 19.27 17.83
N LEU A 137 3.60 17.99 17.86
CA LEU A 137 2.80 17.38 16.79
C LEU A 137 1.51 18.17 16.56
N ASP A 138 0.77 18.48 17.61
CA ASP A 138 -0.50 19.20 17.52
C ASP A 138 -0.37 20.61 16.95
N GLN A 139 0.74 21.30 17.23
CA GLN A 139 1.02 22.66 16.78
C GLN A 139 1.56 22.71 15.35
N GLN A 140 2.39 21.75 14.96
CA GLN A 140 3.17 21.81 13.71
C GLN A 140 2.57 20.96 12.59
N ILE A 141 1.75 19.95 12.91
CA ILE A 141 1.03 19.19 11.88
C ILE A 141 -0.12 20.06 11.34
N PRO A 142 -0.18 20.29 10.01
CA PRO A 142 -1.30 21.00 9.39
C PRO A 142 -2.60 20.21 9.56
N ASP A 143 -3.72 20.92 9.68
CA ASP A 143 -5.03 20.28 9.59
C ASP A 143 -5.21 19.68 8.18
N ASN A 144 -6.00 18.61 8.07
CA ASN A 144 -6.19 17.93 6.79
C ASN A 144 -6.87 18.85 5.76
N ASP A 145 -6.11 19.26 4.76
CA ASP A 145 -6.54 19.96 3.54
C ASP A 145 -6.55 19.02 2.31
N GLY A 146 -6.24 17.74 2.53
CA GLY A 146 -6.18 16.69 1.53
C GLY A 146 -7.54 16.37 0.92
N ASN A 147 -7.51 15.71 -0.22
CA ASN A 147 -8.71 15.34 -0.97
C ASN A 147 -9.32 14.00 -0.50
N GLY A 148 -8.73 13.37 0.52
CA GLY A 148 -9.18 12.09 1.07
C GLY A 148 -8.72 10.87 0.27
N SER A 149 -7.86 11.04 -0.74
CA SER A 149 -7.27 9.94 -1.51
C SER A 149 -6.01 9.36 -0.87
N GLU A 150 -5.51 9.99 0.19
CA GLU A 150 -4.34 9.56 0.94
C GLU A 150 -4.64 8.21 1.62
N ASP A 151 -3.72 7.26 1.50
CA ASP A 151 -3.90 5.92 2.07
C ASP A 151 -2.69 5.36 2.81
N GLY A 152 -1.58 6.12 2.86
CA GLY A 152 -0.47 5.80 3.72
C GLY A 152 0.46 6.95 4.07
N ILE A 153 1.42 6.65 4.94
CA ILE A 153 2.29 7.62 5.58
C ILE A 153 3.73 7.10 5.58
N CYS A 154 4.70 7.95 5.29
CA CYS A 154 6.09 7.73 5.69
C CYS A 154 6.46 8.64 6.86
N LEU A 155 7.11 8.04 7.86
CA LEU A 155 7.63 8.69 9.05
C LEU A 155 9.14 8.45 9.09
N ASN A 156 9.94 9.51 9.15
CA ASN A 156 11.37 9.40 9.41
C ASN A 156 11.68 10.11 10.72
N PHE A 157 11.98 9.35 11.76
CA PHE A 157 12.34 9.84 13.09
C PHE A 157 13.83 10.13 13.16
N HIS A 158 14.16 11.36 13.52
CA HIS A 158 15.52 11.84 13.72
C HIS A 158 15.73 12.04 15.22
N LEU A 159 16.54 11.18 15.81
CA LEU A 159 16.73 11.05 17.25
C LEU A 159 18.11 11.55 17.64
N GLU A 160 18.24 12.14 18.83
CA GLU A 160 19.56 12.47 19.40
C GLU A 160 20.39 11.21 19.66
N SER A 161 19.72 10.16 20.13
CA SER A 161 20.31 8.88 20.47
C SER A 161 19.28 7.77 20.26
N MET A 162 19.75 6.53 20.08
CA MET A 162 18.85 5.36 20.02
C MET A 162 18.29 4.96 21.40
N LYS A 163 18.79 5.58 22.49
CA LYS A 163 18.40 5.26 23.86
C LYS A 163 18.35 6.49 24.76
N VAL A 164 17.39 6.53 25.66
CA VAL A 164 17.28 7.58 26.68
C VAL A 164 17.02 6.96 28.04
N ASN A 165 17.77 7.41 29.05
CA ASN A 165 17.72 6.85 30.41
C ASN A 165 17.90 5.32 30.42
N GLY A 166 18.75 4.80 29.53
CA GLY A 166 19.01 3.37 29.39
C GLY A 166 17.96 2.56 28.61
N MET A 167 16.84 3.17 28.20
CA MET A 167 15.80 2.51 27.41
C MET A 167 15.95 2.84 25.93
N TYR A 168 15.89 1.83 25.06
CA TYR A 168 15.92 2.04 23.62
C TYR A 168 14.56 2.46 23.07
N PHE A 169 14.55 3.07 21.89
CA PHE A 169 13.32 3.41 21.19
C PHE A 169 12.84 2.27 20.29
N ASP A 170 11.63 1.78 20.53
CA ASP A 170 10.94 0.88 19.60
C ASP A 170 10.16 1.71 18.57
N ILE A 171 10.20 1.28 17.32
CA ILE A 171 9.69 2.09 16.22
C ILE A 171 8.16 2.18 16.21
N ASP A 172 7.49 1.13 16.64
CA ASP A 172 6.05 1.07 16.86
C ASP A 172 5.61 2.06 17.95
N ASN A 173 6.35 2.11 19.06
CA ASN A 173 6.10 3.02 20.17
C ASN A 173 6.29 4.50 19.78
N LEU A 174 7.18 4.80 18.83
CA LEU A 174 7.34 6.14 18.25
C LEU A 174 6.17 6.55 17.34
N CYS A 175 5.54 5.59 16.65
CA CYS A 175 4.44 5.85 15.73
C CYS A 175 3.11 6.17 16.45
N GLU A 176 2.89 5.63 17.64
CA GLU A 176 1.59 5.74 18.33
C GLU A 176 1.19 7.20 18.64
N PRO A 177 2.04 8.07 19.24
CA PRO A 177 1.73 9.49 19.44
C PRO A 177 1.47 10.21 18.11
N VAL A 178 2.19 9.82 17.06
CA VAL A 178 2.04 10.37 15.72
C VAL A 178 0.68 10.04 15.14
N PHE A 179 0.26 8.76 15.13
CA PHE A 179 -1.04 8.35 14.63
C PHE A 179 -2.19 8.96 15.45
N SER A 180 -1.99 9.17 16.75
CA SER A 180 -2.95 9.90 17.60
C SER A 180 -3.15 11.34 17.12
N ALA A 181 -2.07 12.10 16.93
CA ALA A 181 -2.15 13.50 16.51
C ALA A 181 -2.60 13.62 15.03
N LEU A 182 -1.89 12.96 14.11
CA LEU A 182 -2.09 13.09 12.67
C LEU A 182 -3.47 12.58 12.22
N ILE A 183 -3.86 11.38 12.65
CA ILE A 183 -5.09 10.76 12.16
C ILE A 183 -6.27 11.23 12.99
N ASN A 184 -6.24 11.02 14.31
CA ASN A 184 -7.43 11.25 15.14
C ASN A 184 -7.71 12.74 15.36
N LYS A 185 -6.67 13.56 15.59
CA LYS A 185 -6.85 14.99 15.88
C LYS A 185 -6.91 15.83 14.62
N LYS A 186 -5.99 15.61 13.68
CA LYS A 186 -5.82 16.43 12.48
C LYS A 186 -6.65 15.96 11.29
N GLY A 187 -7.32 14.81 11.40
CA GLY A 187 -8.31 14.37 10.42
C GLY A 187 -7.72 13.74 9.15
N TRP A 188 -6.40 13.52 9.10
CA TRP A 188 -5.76 12.86 7.96
C TRP A 188 -6.27 11.43 7.79
N LEU A 189 -6.22 10.91 6.56
CA LEU A 189 -6.74 9.57 6.22
C LEU A 189 -8.22 9.41 6.61
N GLY A 190 -9.03 10.46 6.44
CA GLY A 190 -10.44 10.46 6.83
C GLY A 190 -10.68 10.40 8.34
N GLY A 191 -9.69 10.80 9.15
CA GLY A 191 -9.80 10.96 10.59
C GLY A 191 -9.92 9.67 11.40
N LYS A 192 -9.68 8.50 10.79
CA LYS A 192 -9.88 7.20 11.42
C LYS A 192 -8.71 6.26 11.14
N ARG A 193 -8.10 5.76 12.21
CA ARG A 193 -6.99 4.78 12.17
C ARG A 193 -7.23 3.57 11.25
N PRO A 194 -8.43 2.97 11.22
CA PRO A 194 -8.73 1.87 10.28
C PRO A 194 -8.59 2.23 8.79
N ASN A 195 -8.54 3.50 8.41
CA ASN A 195 -8.36 3.91 7.01
C ASN A 195 -6.90 3.85 6.56
N LEU A 196 -5.93 3.81 7.49
CA LEU A 196 -4.52 3.64 7.17
C LEU A 196 -4.32 2.27 6.48
N LYS A 197 -3.93 2.29 5.20
CA LYS A 197 -3.71 1.07 4.41
C LYS A 197 -2.26 0.61 4.43
N TRP A 198 -1.33 1.54 4.57
CA TRP A 198 0.07 1.22 4.76
C TRP A 198 0.80 2.35 5.49
N PHE A 199 1.90 2.02 6.14
CA PHE A 199 2.84 3.02 6.62
C PHE A 199 4.27 2.49 6.50
N ARG A 200 5.21 3.42 6.47
CA ARG A 200 6.63 3.13 6.62
C ARG A 200 7.21 4.06 7.68
N ALA A 201 7.82 3.49 8.70
CA ALA A 201 8.55 4.23 9.71
C ALA A 201 10.04 3.92 9.62
N THR A 202 10.88 4.93 9.76
CA THR A 202 12.33 4.83 9.86
C THR A 202 12.78 5.56 11.11
N LYS A 203 13.81 5.07 11.82
CA LYS A 203 14.49 5.83 12.87
C LYS A 203 15.99 5.90 12.62
N MET A 204 16.60 7.04 12.93
CA MET A 204 18.02 7.28 12.76
C MET A 204 18.53 8.29 13.79
N ILE A 205 19.85 8.27 14.03
CA ILE A 205 20.52 9.31 14.81
C ILE A 205 20.79 10.50 13.89
N ASP A 206 20.45 11.70 14.33
CA ASP A 206 20.68 12.95 13.59
C ASP A 206 20.89 14.11 14.59
N ILE A 207 21.53 15.18 14.13
CA ILE A 207 21.68 16.44 14.89
C ILE A 207 20.36 17.21 14.89
N LYS A 208 19.56 17.11 13.81
CA LYS A 208 18.26 17.80 13.72
C LYS A 208 17.14 16.89 14.22
N HIS A 209 16.79 17.01 15.49
CA HIS A 209 15.78 16.14 16.11
C HIS A 209 14.35 16.50 15.67
N GLY A 210 13.57 15.46 15.40
CA GLY A 210 12.17 15.60 14.99
C GLY A 210 11.67 14.43 14.15
N CYS A 211 10.62 14.68 13.39
CA CYS A 211 10.08 13.70 12.46
C CYS A 211 9.71 14.36 11.13
N SER A 212 10.19 13.77 10.03
CA SER A 212 9.75 14.09 8.68
C SER A 212 8.55 13.23 8.31
N PHE A 213 7.52 13.88 7.81
CA PHE A 213 6.26 13.28 7.41
C PHE A 213 6.11 13.36 5.90
N LYS A 214 5.62 12.27 5.32
CA LYS A 214 5.20 12.23 3.93
C LYS A 214 3.84 11.55 3.85
N ILE A 215 2.81 12.26 3.43
CA ILE A 215 1.48 11.70 3.21
C ILE A 215 1.35 11.29 1.75
N CYS A 216 0.94 10.05 1.51
CA CYS A 216 1.01 9.42 0.19
C CYS A 216 -0.31 8.75 -0.18
N ASN A 217 -0.60 8.71 -1.48
CA ASN A 217 -1.80 8.08 -2.04
C ASN A 217 -1.55 6.63 -2.49
N SER A 218 -0.31 6.17 -2.45
CA SER A 218 0.10 4.83 -2.85
C SER A 218 1.52 4.53 -2.37
N LEU A 219 1.78 3.27 -2.02
CA LEU A 219 3.10 2.80 -1.59
C LEU A 219 4.13 2.86 -2.73
N GLU A 220 3.68 2.68 -3.98
CA GLU A 220 4.50 2.76 -5.19
C GLU A 220 5.11 4.16 -5.42
N SER A 221 4.52 5.20 -4.83
CA SER A 221 5.08 6.56 -4.85
C SER A 221 6.29 6.76 -3.91
N VAL A 222 6.60 5.74 -3.11
CA VAL A 222 7.71 5.77 -2.15
C VAL A 222 8.88 4.98 -2.72
N SER A 223 10.08 5.58 -2.67
CA SER A 223 11.31 4.91 -3.10
C SER A 223 11.47 3.55 -2.41
N PRO A 224 11.85 2.49 -3.11
CA PRO A 224 12.14 1.19 -2.50
C PRO A 224 13.23 1.30 -1.44
N ILE A 225 13.14 0.48 -0.38
CA ILE A 225 14.20 0.37 0.62
C ILE A 225 15.39 -0.37 0.02
N LYS A 226 16.58 0.22 0.16
CA LYS A 226 17.85 -0.45 -0.12
C LYS A 226 18.29 -1.18 1.14
N TYR A 227 18.59 -2.46 1.03
CA TYR A 227 19.10 -3.31 2.11
C TYR A 227 20.20 -4.21 1.54
N LYS A 228 21.15 -4.62 2.38
CA LYS A 228 22.34 -5.38 1.95
C LYS A 228 22.01 -6.82 1.58
N TYR A 229 21.23 -7.48 2.43
CA TYR A 229 20.87 -8.89 2.27
C TYR A 229 19.38 -9.09 2.56
N ALA A 230 18.64 -9.58 1.56
CA ALA A 230 17.26 -10.03 1.78
C ALA A 230 17.30 -11.32 2.58
N ILE A 231 16.84 -11.28 3.83
CA ILE A 231 16.73 -12.47 4.67
C ILE A 231 15.32 -13.00 4.49
N ASN A 232 15.01 -13.40 3.25
CA ASN A 232 13.81 -14.12 2.84
C ASN A 232 12.45 -13.43 3.12
N SER A 233 11.53 -13.64 2.20
CA SER A 233 10.11 -13.31 2.37
C SER A 233 9.34 -14.61 2.57
N LYS A 234 8.52 -14.71 3.61
CA LYS A 234 7.77 -15.93 3.95
C LYS A 234 6.33 -15.58 4.29
N ILE A 235 5.41 -16.49 3.95
CA ILE A 235 3.98 -16.33 4.19
C ILE A 235 3.58 -17.26 5.34
N TYR A 236 3.01 -16.67 6.39
CA TYR A 236 2.32 -17.38 7.46
C TYR A 236 0.82 -17.38 7.14
N SER A 237 0.16 -18.54 7.24
CA SER A 237 -1.24 -18.72 6.82
C SER A 237 -2.19 -19.17 7.92
N ASP A 238 -1.68 -19.34 9.13
CA ASP A 238 -2.48 -19.72 10.30
C ASP A 238 -2.95 -18.47 11.06
N ASN A 239 -3.48 -18.65 12.28
CA ASN A 239 -4.07 -17.58 13.05
C ASN A 239 -3.02 -16.54 13.46
N LEU A 240 -3.21 -15.28 13.09
CA LEU A 240 -2.31 -14.20 13.49
C LEU A 240 -2.15 -14.14 15.02
N PRO A 241 -0.93 -13.89 15.53
CA PRO A 241 -0.65 -13.92 16.95
C PRO A 241 -1.52 -12.90 17.68
N LYS A 242 -1.94 -13.27 18.90
CA LYS A 242 -2.78 -12.42 19.75
C LYS A 242 -1.97 -11.60 20.76
N ASN A 243 -0.74 -12.02 21.03
CA ASN A 243 0.16 -11.38 22.00
C ASN A 243 1.61 -11.80 21.73
N ALA A 244 2.53 -11.18 22.47
CA ALA A 244 3.98 -11.42 22.43
C ALA A 244 4.44 -12.85 22.76
N THR A 245 3.56 -13.66 23.33
CA THR A 245 3.87 -15.00 23.86
C THR A 245 3.27 -16.12 23.01
N ASP A 246 2.84 -15.80 21.78
CA ASP A 246 2.26 -16.78 20.87
C ASP A 246 3.33 -17.77 20.39
N ALA A 247 3.31 -18.96 20.99
CA ALA A 247 4.32 -19.99 20.75
C ALA A 247 4.27 -20.54 19.32
N GLU A 248 3.10 -20.56 18.68
CA GLU A 248 2.93 -21.09 17.32
C GLU A 248 3.63 -20.16 16.32
N PHE A 249 3.31 -18.87 16.36
CA PHE A 249 3.92 -17.89 15.46
C PHE A 249 5.43 -17.79 15.68
N SER A 250 5.89 -17.71 16.94
CA SER A 250 7.33 -17.65 17.23
C SER A 250 8.09 -18.92 16.83
N SER A 251 7.47 -20.10 16.91
CA SER A 251 8.07 -21.34 16.39
C SER A 251 8.19 -21.29 14.87
N TRP A 252 7.14 -20.85 14.17
CA TRP A 252 7.18 -20.66 12.73
C TRP A 252 8.27 -19.67 12.29
N VAL A 253 8.41 -18.55 13.01
CA VAL A 253 9.47 -17.55 12.79
C VAL A 253 10.85 -18.21 12.93
N LYS A 254 11.08 -18.97 14.00
CA LYS A 254 12.36 -19.66 14.23
C LYS A 254 12.70 -20.65 13.12
N GLU A 255 11.72 -21.42 12.66
CA GLU A 255 11.91 -22.42 11.60
C GLU A 255 12.22 -21.80 10.23
N ASN A 256 11.61 -20.65 9.92
CA ASN A 256 11.67 -20.05 8.60
C ASN A 256 12.82 -19.04 8.39
N TYR A 257 13.47 -18.59 9.46
CA TYR A 257 14.46 -17.49 9.44
C TYR A 257 15.75 -17.79 10.22
N ASN A 258 16.17 -19.06 10.28
CA ASN A 258 17.31 -19.55 11.07
C ASN A 258 18.69 -18.85 10.86
N VAL A 259 18.83 -17.93 9.89
CA VAL A 259 20.12 -17.36 9.44
C VAL A 259 20.45 -15.99 10.08
N ALA A 260 19.49 -15.33 10.73
CA ALA A 260 19.58 -13.89 11.00
C ALA A 260 20.12 -13.47 12.40
N LYS A 261 20.74 -14.37 13.16
CA LYS A 261 20.99 -14.20 14.62
C LYS A 261 22.05 -13.16 15.02
N HIS A 262 22.75 -12.51 14.09
CA HIS A 262 23.90 -11.64 14.41
C HIS A 262 23.75 -10.19 13.91
N LEU A 263 22.54 -9.78 13.53
CA LEU A 263 22.33 -8.47 12.94
C LEU A 263 22.04 -7.43 14.01
N SER A 264 22.59 -6.23 13.82
CA SER A 264 22.40 -5.09 14.72
C SER A 264 21.27 -4.16 14.28
N SER A 265 20.81 -4.27 13.03
CA SER A 265 19.83 -3.39 12.43
C SER A 265 18.97 -4.13 11.40
N PHE A 266 17.66 -4.01 11.54
CA PHE A 266 16.69 -4.72 10.71
C PHE A 266 15.78 -3.78 9.94
N TYR A 267 15.50 -4.17 8.70
CA TYR A 267 14.28 -3.83 7.98
C TYR A 267 13.26 -4.94 8.17
N VAL A 268 12.05 -4.58 8.59
CA VAL A 268 10.93 -5.50 8.71
C VAL A 268 9.77 -5.00 7.85
N LYS A 269 9.28 -5.86 6.96
CA LYS A 269 8.06 -5.63 6.18
C LYS A 269 6.98 -6.62 6.60
N ILE A 270 5.78 -6.13 6.91
CA ILE A 270 4.61 -6.92 7.27
C ILE A 270 3.49 -6.62 6.28
N GLU A 271 3.06 -7.61 5.52
CA GLU A 271 2.00 -7.47 4.52
C GLU A 271 0.82 -8.37 4.88
N PHE A 272 -0.33 -7.78 5.22
CA PHE A 272 -1.56 -8.52 5.50
C PHE A 272 -2.37 -8.72 4.22
N GLY A 273 -2.85 -9.94 3.97
CA GLY A 273 -3.83 -10.18 2.91
C GLY A 273 -5.20 -9.56 3.23
N SER A 274 -5.61 -9.58 4.50
CA SER A 274 -6.87 -8.95 4.92
C SER A 274 -6.80 -7.42 4.86
N SER A 275 -7.83 -6.79 4.31
CA SER A 275 -8.02 -5.33 4.36
C SER A 275 -8.61 -4.84 5.70
N ARG A 276 -9.03 -5.77 6.58
CA ARG A 276 -9.74 -5.47 7.84
C ARG A 276 -8.81 -5.17 9.02
N ILE A 277 -7.50 -5.39 8.86
CA ILE A 277 -6.53 -5.10 9.92
C ILE A 277 -6.48 -3.60 10.19
N ASN A 278 -6.57 -3.20 11.46
CA ASN A 278 -6.33 -1.82 11.86
C ASN A 278 -4.83 -1.60 12.08
N LEU A 279 -4.18 -0.90 11.14
CA LEU A 279 -2.75 -0.59 11.24
C LEU A 279 -2.46 0.55 12.21
N GLY A 280 -3.46 1.40 12.50
CA GLY A 280 -3.29 2.52 13.42
C GLY A 280 -3.30 2.11 14.90
N ASP A 281 -3.62 0.86 15.23
CA ASP A 281 -3.48 0.30 16.59
C ASP A 281 -2.09 -0.35 16.72
N ILE A 282 -1.05 0.42 16.44
CA ILE A 282 0.30 -0.14 16.26
C ILE A 282 0.90 -0.66 17.57
N ALA A 283 0.59 -0.02 18.70
CA ALA A 283 1.13 -0.37 20.02
C ALA A 283 0.42 -1.56 20.70
N THR A 284 -0.80 -1.90 20.27
CA THR A 284 -1.63 -2.93 20.96
C THR A 284 -2.27 -3.94 20.01
N GLY A 285 -2.20 -3.70 18.70
CA GLY A 285 -2.88 -4.51 17.68
C GLY A 285 -2.02 -5.66 17.14
N LYS A 286 -2.45 -6.16 15.97
CA LYS A 286 -1.80 -7.29 15.30
C LYS A 286 -0.36 -7.01 14.87
N VAL A 287 -0.06 -5.75 14.55
CA VAL A 287 1.31 -5.33 14.20
C VAL A 287 2.24 -5.54 15.40
N LYS A 288 1.87 -5.04 16.59
CA LYS A 288 2.64 -5.26 17.83
C LYS A 288 2.89 -6.73 18.10
N SER A 289 1.81 -7.53 18.07
CA SER A 289 1.89 -8.97 18.36
C SER A 289 2.87 -9.69 17.43
N ILE A 290 2.87 -9.33 16.13
CA ILE A 290 3.83 -9.90 15.17
C ILE A 290 5.25 -9.47 15.51
N ILE A 291 5.49 -8.17 15.72
CA ILE A 291 6.82 -7.63 16.06
C ILE A 291 7.38 -8.34 17.30
N ASP A 292 6.56 -8.49 18.33
CA ASP A 292 6.98 -9.14 19.57
C ASP A 292 7.40 -10.60 19.36
N CYS A 293 6.68 -11.33 18.51
CA CYS A 293 7.00 -12.70 18.18
C CYS A 293 8.25 -12.86 17.28
N LEU A 294 8.85 -11.78 16.79
CA LEU A 294 10.09 -11.82 15.99
C LEU A 294 11.36 -11.99 16.84
N TYR A 295 11.27 -12.05 18.17
CA TYR A 295 12.41 -12.24 19.08
C TYR A 295 13.38 -13.40 18.70
N PRO A 296 12.97 -14.53 18.08
CA PRO A 296 13.91 -15.57 17.67
C PRO A 296 14.92 -15.11 16.61
N ILE A 297 14.63 -14.02 15.90
CA ILE A 297 15.45 -13.44 14.84
C ILE A 297 16.14 -12.17 15.33
N ILE A 298 15.36 -11.22 15.86
CA ILE A 298 15.88 -9.90 16.21
C ILE A 298 16.63 -9.91 17.56
N GLY A 299 16.47 -10.97 18.33
CA GLY A 299 17.06 -11.13 19.66
C GLY A 299 16.08 -10.81 20.78
N GLY A 300 16.57 -10.92 22.01
CA GLY A 300 15.75 -10.83 23.22
C GLY A 300 15.09 -12.14 23.61
N ASN A 301 14.05 -12.03 24.44
CA ASN A 301 13.31 -13.16 24.97
C ASN A 301 11.82 -13.03 24.64
N MET A 302 11.09 -14.13 24.77
CA MET A 302 9.63 -14.10 24.72
C MET A 302 9.08 -13.07 25.73
N GLY A 303 8.20 -12.18 25.25
CA GLY A 303 7.65 -11.07 26.05
C GLY A 303 8.57 -9.87 26.27
N SER A 304 9.83 -9.94 25.82
CA SER A 304 10.80 -8.84 25.85
C SER A 304 11.74 -8.94 24.64
N PRO A 305 11.20 -8.76 23.41
CA PRO A 305 11.99 -8.76 22.18
C PRO A 305 13.01 -7.62 22.19
N GLU A 306 14.07 -7.75 21.39
CA GLU A 306 14.95 -6.62 21.03
C GLU A 306 14.44 -5.90 19.77
N ASP A 307 13.16 -5.54 19.75
CA ASP A 307 12.48 -4.82 18.67
C ASP A 307 13.01 -3.41 18.44
N TRP A 308 13.73 -2.85 19.41
CA TRP A 308 14.57 -1.68 19.22
C TRP A 308 15.63 -1.82 18.12
N LYS A 309 15.99 -3.03 17.66
CA LYS A 309 16.89 -3.20 16.50
C LYS A 309 16.20 -2.99 15.14
N ILE A 310 14.87 -2.87 15.11
CA ILE A 310 14.13 -2.56 13.90
C ILE A 310 14.27 -1.06 13.61
N ASN A 311 15.05 -0.74 12.59
CA ASN A 311 15.29 0.64 12.17
C ASN A 311 14.32 1.09 11.07
N ILE A 312 13.81 0.16 10.27
CA ILE A 312 12.77 0.42 9.28
C ILE A 312 11.64 -0.61 9.45
N LEU A 313 10.43 -0.11 9.65
CA LEU A 313 9.21 -0.91 9.70
C LEU A 313 8.27 -0.46 8.58
N GLU A 314 7.95 -1.36 7.65
CA GLU A 314 6.95 -1.14 6.62
C GLU A 314 5.78 -2.10 6.84
N VAL A 315 4.56 -1.57 6.87
CA VAL A 315 3.36 -2.38 7.08
C VAL A 315 2.30 -2.01 6.06
N SER A 316 1.65 -3.00 5.45
CA SER A 316 0.55 -2.81 4.51
C SER A 316 -0.56 -3.84 4.71
N LYS A 317 -1.77 -3.52 4.27
CA LYS A 317 -2.93 -4.42 4.35
C LYS A 317 -3.70 -4.49 3.03
N GLY A 318 -4.51 -5.54 2.88
CA GLY A 318 -5.30 -5.76 1.67
C GLY A 318 -4.44 -6.14 0.47
N VAL A 319 -3.28 -6.75 0.70
CA VAL A 319 -2.34 -7.11 -0.36
C VAL A 319 -2.90 -8.27 -1.18
N LYS A 320 -3.31 -7.99 -2.42
CA LYS A 320 -4.04 -8.94 -3.28
C LYS A 320 -3.29 -10.24 -3.61
N THR A 321 -1.96 -10.24 -3.49
CA THR A 321 -1.12 -11.42 -3.74
C THR A 321 -0.95 -12.32 -2.51
N ILE A 322 -1.64 -12.00 -1.40
CA ILE A 322 -1.63 -12.74 -0.14
C ILE A 322 -3.07 -13.12 0.18
N SER A 323 -3.32 -14.38 0.54
CA SER A 323 -4.64 -14.84 0.96
C SER A 323 -5.17 -14.01 2.13
N GLU A 324 -6.49 -13.83 2.23
CA GLU A 324 -7.12 -12.94 3.23
C GLU A 324 -6.67 -13.24 4.67
N ASN A 325 -6.47 -14.52 5.02
CA ASN A 325 -6.06 -14.94 6.36
C ASN A 325 -4.55 -15.10 6.54
N SER A 326 -3.75 -14.72 5.54
CA SER A 326 -2.30 -14.89 5.56
C SER A 326 -1.58 -13.55 5.76
N THR A 327 -0.34 -13.62 6.22
CA THR A 327 0.56 -12.49 6.36
C THR A 327 1.94 -12.84 5.81
N ARG A 328 2.50 -11.97 4.98
CA ARG A 328 3.87 -12.10 4.51
C ARG A 328 4.78 -11.25 5.39
N ILE A 329 5.85 -11.86 5.87
CA ILE A 329 6.91 -11.21 6.63
C ILE A 329 8.16 -11.18 5.76
N THR A 330 8.80 -10.03 5.66
CA THR A 330 10.12 -9.89 5.04
C THR A 330 11.06 -9.28 6.06
N ILE A 331 12.22 -9.88 6.25
CA ILE A 331 13.26 -9.37 7.14
C ILE A 331 14.52 -9.18 6.30
N ALA A 332 15.22 -8.09 6.51
CA ALA A 332 16.48 -7.82 5.82
C ALA A 332 17.46 -7.07 6.71
N GLU A 333 18.74 -7.22 6.41
CA GLU A 333 19.81 -6.44 7.02
C GLU A 333 19.99 -5.09 6.31
N LEU A 334 20.15 -4.02 7.07
CA LEU A 334 20.38 -2.67 6.56
C LEU A 334 21.86 -2.33 6.29
#